data_AF-A0A8X7P8C3-F1
#
_entry.id   AF-A0A8X7P8C3-F1
#
_cell.length_a   1.000
_cell.length_b   1.000
_cell.length_c   1.000
_cell.angle_alpha   90.00
_cell.angle_beta   90.00
_cell.angle_gamma   90.00
#
_symmetry.space_group_name_H-M   'P 1'
#
loop_
_entity.id
_entity.type
_entity.pdbx_description
1 polymer ?
#
loop_
_entity_poly.entity_id
_entity_poly.type
_entity_poly.pdbx_seq_one_letter_code
_entity_poly.pdbx_strand_id
1 'polypeptide(L)'
;MEDGKGCVVLRGLEEEVVYSANDIYALLERGSSKRRTADTLLNKRSSRSHSVFTITVHIKEESMGDEELIKCGKLNLVDLAGSENIFRDSELTRLLQDSLGGKTKTCIIATISPSAHSLEETLSTLDYAYRAKNIKNKPEANQKLTKAVLLKYLYLELERTKKGLHTLLSHVYHQMS
;
A
#
# COMPACT_ATOMS: atom_id res chain seq x y z
N MET A 1 7.24 -7.22 6.24
CA MET A 1 8.34 -6.98 7.21
C MET A 1 8.23 -5.51 7.58
N GLU A 2 8.25 -5.17 8.87
CA GLU A 2 8.14 -3.76 9.30
C GLU A 2 9.46 -3.06 9.01
N ASP A 3 9.42 -1.89 8.36
CA ASP A 3 10.56 -1.00 8.37
C ASP A 3 10.83 -0.55 9.82
N GLY A 4 12.03 -0.05 10.12
CA GLY A 4 12.37 0.43 11.48
C GLY A 4 11.53 1.64 11.96
N LYS A 5 10.47 2.00 11.25
CA LYS A 5 9.52 3.09 11.54
C LYS A 5 8.07 2.60 11.67
N GLY A 6 7.82 1.28 11.60
CA GLY A 6 6.52 0.66 11.78
C GLY A 6 5.67 0.59 10.51
N CYS A 7 6.21 0.94 9.34
CA CYS A 7 5.47 0.85 8.09
C CYS A 7 5.61 -0.56 7.49
N VAL A 8 4.49 -1.16 7.06
CA VAL A 8 4.48 -2.50 6.48
C VAL A 8 4.99 -2.45 5.04
N VAL A 9 6.11 -3.13 4.79
CA VAL A 9 6.67 -3.33 3.44
C VAL A 9 6.33 -4.74 2.95
N LEU A 10 5.66 -4.81 1.79
CA LEU A 10 5.38 -6.05 1.07
C LEU A 10 6.57 -6.37 0.16
N ARG A 11 7.14 -7.57 0.32
CA ARG A 11 8.26 -8.02 -0.51
C ARG A 11 7.76 -8.43 -1.89
N GLY A 12 8.51 -8.10 -2.93
CA GLY A 12 8.20 -8.47 -4.31
C GLY A 12 7.25 -7.49 -5.04
N LEU A 13 6.93 -6.34 -4.42
CA LEU A 13 6.30 -5.25 -5.15
C LEU A 13 7.32 -4.63 -6.13
N GLU A 14 6.87 -4.40 -7.36
CA GLU A 14 7.60 -3.65 -8.37
C GLU A 14 7.26 -2.17 -8.21
N GLU A 15 8.27 -1.32 -8.05
CA GLU A 15 8.13 0.14 -8.02
C GLU A 15 8.72 0.71 -9.32
N GLU A 16 7.95 1.53 -10.02
CA GLU A 16 8.36 2.15 -11.28
C GLU A 16 8.37 3.67 -11.13
N VAL A 17 9.48 4.30 -11.52
CA VAL A 17 9.63 5.76 -11.48
C VAL A 17 8.85 6.35 -12.65
N VAL A 18 8.05 7.36 -12.35
CA VAL A 18 7.22 8.09 -13.31
C VAL A 18 7.59 9.57 -13.32
N TYR A 19 7.46 10.20 -14.49
CA TYR A 19 7.78 11.61 -14.71
C TYR A 19 6.59 12.44 -15.18
N SER A 20 5.47 11.78 -15.51
CA SER A 20 4.24 12.44 -15.94
C SER A 20 2.98 11.75 -15.41
N ALA A 21 1.85 12.47 -15.43
CA ALA A 21 0.56 11.89 -15.12
C ALA A 21 0.16 10.79 -16.13
N ASN A 22 0.58 10.92 -17.40
CA ASN A 22 0.32 9.91 -18.43
C ASN A 22 1.01 8.59 -18.11
N ASP A 23 2.21 8.62 -17.54
CA ASP A 23 2.91 7.41 -17.09
C ASP A 23 2.08 6.69 -16.02
N ILE A 24 1.53 7.45 -15.06
CA ILE A 24 0.66 6.91 -14.00
C ILE A 24 -0.60 6.28 -14.62
N TYR A 25 -1.25 6.94 -15.57
CA TYR A 25 -2.42 6.39 -16.25
C TYR A 25 -2.10 5.10 -17.01
N ALA A 26 -0.97 5.05 -17.71
CA ALA A 26 -0.51 3.84 -18.40
C ALA A 26 -0.24 2.68 -17.41
N LEU A 27 0.33 2.96 -16.24
CA LEU A 27 0.52 1.96 -15.19
C LEU A 27 -0.82 1.44 -14.64
N LEU A 28 -1.79 2.33 -14.42
CA LEU A 28 -3.13 1.94 -13.97
C LEU A 28 -3.83 1.05 -15.00
N GLU A 29 -3.77 1.40 -16.28
CA GLU A 29 -4.36 0.61 -17.36
C GLU A 29 -3.68 -0.75 -17.53
N ARG A 30 -2.35 -0.79 -17.42
CA ARG A 30 -1.57 -2.03 -17.43
C ARG A 30 -1.91 -2.91 -16.24
N GLY A 31 -2.04 -2.33 -15.04
CA GLY A 31 -2.47 -3.03 -13.83
C GLY A 31 -3.87 -3.62 -13.97
N SER A 32 -4.82 -2.83 -14.48
CA SER A 32 -6.18 -3.27 -14.78
C SER A 32 -6.22 -4.42 -15.80
N SER A 33 -5.40 -4.33 -16.85
CA SER A 33 -5.30 -5.39 -17.87
C SER A 33 -4.68 -6.68 -17.32
N LYS A 34 -3.63 -6.59 -16.49
CA LYS A 34 -3.03 -7.75 -15.81
C LYS A 34 -4.02 -8.42 -14.84
N ARG A 35 -4.86 -7.64 -14.15
CA ARG A 35 -5.97 -8.15 -13.31
C ARG A 35 -6.94 -9.00 -14.16
N ARG A 36 -7.33 -8.52 -15.34
CA ARG A 36 -8.21 -9.25 -16.27
C ARG A 36 -7.63 -10.56 -16.79
N THR A 37 -6.32 -10.63 -17.06
CA THR A 37 -5.70 -11.84 -17.63
C THR A 37 -5.56 -12.98 -16.63
N ALA A 38 -5.40 -12.68 -15.33
CA ALA A 38 -5.37 -13.69 -14.27
C ALA A 38 -6.73 -14.41 -14.08
N ASP A 39 -7.84 -13.77 -14.49
CA ASP A 39 -9.21 -14.27 -14.34
C ASP A 39 -9.63 -15.31 -15.41
N THR A 40 -8.69 -15.95 -16.12
CA THR A 40 -9.05 -16.83 -17.23
C THR A 40 -9.63 -18.19 -16.81
N LEU A 41 -10.83 -18.44 -17.33
CA LEU A 41 -11.55 -19.70 -17.59
C LEU A 41 -12.50 -20.32 -16.55
N LEU A 42 -12.52 -19.96 -15.26
CA LEU A 42 -13.55 -20.51 -14.34
C LEU A 42 -14.10 -19.60 -13.23
N ASN A 43 -13.67 -18.33 -13.10
CA ASN A 43 -14.13 -17.47 -12.00
C ASN A 43 -14.36 -16.01 -12.44
N LYS A 44 -15.63 -15.61 -12.66
CA LYS A 44 -16.04 -14.21 -12.63
C LYS A 44 -15.95 -13.65 -11.19
N ARG A 45 -14.77 -13.43 -10.61
CA ARG A 45 -14.74 -12.77 -9.29
C ARG A 45 -13.60 -11.79 -9.05
N SER A 46 -13.61 -10.71 -9.83
CA SER A 46 -13.05 -9.42 -9.42
C SER A 46 -13.59 -8.93 -8.08
N SER A 47 -14.80 -9.35 -7.67
CA SER A 47 -15.36 -9.01 -6.34
C SER A 47 -14.71 -9.73 -5.16
N ARG A 48 -13.74 -10.64 -5.36
CA ARG A 48 -12.94 -11.26 -4.25
C ARG A 48 -11.53 -10.68 -4.11
N SER A 49 -11.05 -9.90 -5.08
CA SER A 49 -9.69 -9.36 -5.04
C SER A 49 -9.69 -7.90 -4.60
N HIS A 50 -8.85 -7.57 -3.63
CA HIS A 50 -8.54 -6.18 -3.29
C HIS A 50 -7.42 -5.70 -4.21
N SER A 51 -7.46 -4.44 -4.64
CA SER A 51 -6.36 -3.80 -5.37
C SER A 51 -5.81 -2.65 -4.54
N VAL A 52 -4.49 -2.56 -4.46
CA VAL A 52 -3.81 -1.45 -3.79
C VAL A 52 -2.83 -0.83 -4.78
N PHE A 53 -3.03 0.45 -5.07
CA PHE A 53 -2.12 1.26 -5.87
C PHE A 53 -1.45 2.29 -4.98
N THR A 54 -0.12 2.28 -4.97
CA THR A 54 0.68 3.15 -4.09
C THR A 54 1.45 4.15 -4.91
N ILE A 55 1.33 5.43 -4.56
CA ILE A 55 2.14 6.51 -5.11
C ILE A 55 3.04 7.03 -4.00
N THR A 56 4.35 6.98 -4.23
CA THR A 56 5.36 7.55 -3.34
C THR A 56 5.95 8.78 -4.00
N VAL A 57 5.89 9.92 -3.31
CA VAL A 57 6.39 11.21 -3.78
C VAL A 57 7.58 11.63 -2.92
N HIS A 58 8.72 11.87 -3.57
CA HIS A 58 9.89 12.44 -2.93
C HIS A 58 10.00 13.93 -3.30
N ILE A 59 10.03 14.79 -2.30
CA ILE A 59 10.13 16.24 -2.44
C ILE A 59 11.48 16.67 -1.90
N LYS A 60 12.27 17.35 -2.72
CA LYS A 60 13.49 18.03 -2.30
C LYS A 60 13.11 19.45 -1.86
N GLU A 61 13.48 19.80 -0.63
CA GLU A 61 13.33 21.15 -0.08
C GLU A 61 14.73 21.74 0.15
N GLU A 62 14.95 22.96 -0.36
CA GLU A 62 16.12 23.75 -0.03
C GLU A 62 15.92 24.41 1.35
N SER A 63 16.89 24.22 2.23
CA SER A 63 16.89 24.83 3.57
C SER A 63 17.65 26.15 3.54
N MET A 64 17.60 26.91 4.65
CA MET A 64 18.34 28.18 4.83
C MET A 64 19.88 28.02 4.86
N GLY A 65 20.42 26.86 4.49
CA GLY A 65 21.84 26.55 4.36
C GLY A 65 22.07 25.49 3.27
N ASP A 66 23.33 25.10 3.03
CA ASP A 66 23.74 24.13 1.98
C ASP A 66 23.25 22.69 2.20
N GLU A 67 22.37 22.44 3.18
CA GLU A 67 21.80 21.13 3.43
C GLU A 67 20.47 20.92 2.71
N GLU A 68 20.50 20.01 1.73
CA GLU A 68 19.29 19.53 1.04
C GLU A 68 18.49 18.60 1.94
N LEU A 69 17.21 18.94 2.14
CA LEU A 69 16.25 18.12 2.86
C LEU A 69 15.33 17.38 1.89
N ILE A 70 15.02 16.13 2.22
CA ILE A 70 14.13 15.28 1.45
C ILE A 70 12.94 14.92 2.32
N LYS A 71 11.74 15.20 1.82
CA LYS A 71 10.46 14.78 2.41
C LYS A 71 9.84 13.70 1.53
N CYS A 72 9.37 12.63 2.15
CA CYS A 72 8.63 11.56 1.47
C CYS A 72 7.15 11.67 1.81
N GLY A 73 6.27 11.53 0.82
CA GLY A 73 4.83 11.37 0.98
C GLY A 73 4.39 10.06 0.34
N LYS A 74 3.48 9.33 0.98
CA LYS A 74 2.93 8.08 0.46
C LYS A 74 1.41 8.20 0.39
N LEU A 75 0.85 7.89 -0.78
CA LEU A 75 -0.58 7.83 -1.02
C LEU A 75 -0.95 6.40 -1.41
N ASN A 76 -1.86 5.78 -0.65
CA ASN A 76 -2.40 4.47 -0.97
C ASN A 76 -3.83 4.63 -1.48
N LEU A 77 -4.12 4.13 -2.68
CA LEU A 77 -5.45 4.03 -3.26
C LEU A 77 -5.88 2.57 -3.20
N VAL A 78 -6.93 2.29 -2.45
CA VAL A 78 -7.37 0.92 -2.17
C VAL A 78 -8.77 0.72 -2.74
N ASP A 79 -8.89 -0.26 -3.62
CA ASP A 79 -10.16 -0.80 -4.10
C ASP A 79 -10.42 -2.13 -3.37
N LEU A 80 -11.46 -2.17 -2.55
CA LEU A 80 -11.76 -3.34 -1.74
C LEU A 80 -12.64 -4.32 -2.51
N ALA A 81 -12.40 -5.62 -2.29
CA ALA A 81 -13.35 -6.67 -2.60
C ALA A 81 -14.71 -6.39 -1.92
N GLY A 82 -15.76 -7.04 -2.41
CA GLY A 82 -17.12 -6.83 -1.93
C GLY A 82 -17.26 -6.98 -0.42
N SER A 83 -18.13 -6.18 0.17
CA SER A 83 -18.35 -6.07 1.62
C SER A 83 -18.82 -7.38 2.26
N GLU A 84 -19.27 -8.35 1.46
CA GLU A 84 -19.80 -9.63 1.94
C GLU A 84 -18.76 -10.50 2.67
N ASN A 85 -17.46 -10.20 2.57
CA ASN A 85 -16.40 -10.95 3.26
C ASN A 85 -15.25 -10.05 3.73
N ILE A 86 -15.42 -9.36 4.86
CA ILE A 86 -14.31 -8.65 5.51
C ILE A 86 -13.49 -9.66 6.34
N PHE A 87 -12.42 -10.20 5.74
CA PHE A 87 -11.44 -11.02 6.45
C PHE A 87 -10.58 -10.14 7.38
N ARG A 88 -10.80 -10.28 8.69
CA ARG A 88 -10.13 -9.48 9.74
C ARG A 88 -8.61 -9.69 9.83
N ASP A 89 -8.09 -10.82 9.33
CA ASP A 89 -6.66 -11.20 9.44
C ASP A 89 -6.01 -11.39 8.06
N SER A 90 -6.12 -10.39 7.17
CA SER A 90 -5.52 -10.44 5.83
C SER A 90 -4.25 -9.60 5.74
N GLU A 91 -3.35 -9.92 4.80
CA GLU A 91 -2.19 -9.07 4.49
C GLU A 91 -2.59 -7.62 4.16
N LEU A 92 -3.84 -7.40 3.72
CA LEU A 92 -4.40 -6.07 3.51
C LEU A 92 -4.63 -5.31 4.81
N THR A 93 -5.16 -5.94 5.87
CA THR A 93 -5.35 -5.26 7.16
C THR A 93 -4.01 -4.88 7.78
N ARG A 94 -2.96 -5.66 7.54
CA ARG A 94 -1.58 -5.30 7.89
C ARG A 94 -1.08 -4.10 7.09
N LEU A 95 -1.25 -4.10 5.76
CA LEU A 95 -0.83 -3.00 4.90
C LEU A 95 -1.53 -1.68 5.26
N LEU A 96 -2.78 -1.75 5.69
CA LEU A 96 -3.63 -0.61 6.01
C LEU A 96 -3.74 -0.31 7.50
N GLN A 97 -2.92 -0.94 8.34
CA GLN A 97 -2.95 -0.74 9.79
C GLN A 97 -2.75 0.75 10.15
N ASP A 98 -1.83 1.42 9.45
CA ASP A 98 -1.59 2.86 9.64
C ASP A 98 -2.75 3.75 9.16
N SER A 99 -3.62 3.22 8.31
CA SER A 99 -4.81 3.90 7.80
C SER A 99 -6.01 3.81 8.73
N LEU A 100 -6.05 2.85 9.65
CA LEU A 100 -7.17 2.63 10.57
C LEU A 100 -6.69 2.71 12.03
N GLY A 101 -6.63 3.94 12.57
CA GLY A 101 -6.18 4.23 13.93
C GLY A 101 -4.69 4.59 14.05
N GLY A 102 -3.99 4.73 12.92
CA GLY A 102 -2.56 5.02 12.86
C GLY A 102 -2.21 6.46 12.51
N LYS A 103 -1.07 6.60 11.83
CA LYS A 103 -0.37 7.88 11.58
C LYS A 103 -0.71 8.56 10.26
N THR A 104 -1.69 8.06 9.52
CA THR A 104 -2.03 8.58 8.18
C THR A 104 -3.35 9.34 8.19
N LYS A 105 -3.51 10.25 7.23
CA LYS A 105 -4.82 10.82 6.91
C LYS A 105 -5.59 9.81 6.06
N THR A 106 -6.79 9.44 6.49
CA THR A 106 -7.60 8.43 5.80
C THR A 106 -8.96 9.00 5.43
N CYS A 107 -9.37 8.71 4.19
CA CYS A 107 -10.72 8.93 3.70
C CYS A 107 -11.28 7.58 3.24
N ILE A 108 -12.53 7.30 3.58
CA ILE A 108 -13.24 6.09 3.15
C ILE A 108 -14.42 6.55 2.29
N ILE A 109 -14.53 5.97 1.10
CA ILE A 109 -15.65 6.19 0.18
C ILE A 109 -16.54 4.95 0.23
N ALA A 110 -17.75 5.10 0.73
CA ALA A 110 -18.75 4.04 0.79
C ALA A 110 -19.60 4.06 -0.49
N THR A 111 -19.35 3.12 -1.40
CA THR A 111 -20.13 2.98 -2.64
C THR A 111 -21.34 2.09 -2.41
N ILE A 112 -22.55 2.61 -2.65
CA ILE A 112 -23.81 1.89 -2.42
C ILE A 112 -24.65 1.85 -3.70
N SER A 113 -25.53 0.85 -3.80
CA SER A 113 -26.50 0.75 -4.90
C SER A 113 -27.87 1.26 -4.43
N PRO A 114 -28.59 2.08 -5.23
CA PRO A 114 -29.93 2.53 -4.90
C PRO A 114 -31.01 1.45 -5.13
N SER A 115 -30.64 0.28 -5.67
CA SER A 115 -31.57 -0.81 -5.95
C SER A 115 -32.15 -1.41 -4.67
N ALA A 116 -33.46 -1.67 -4.66
CA ALA A 116 -34.13 -2.37 -3.56
C ALA A 116 -33.56 -3.78 -3.33
N HIS A 117 -33.08 -4.43 -4.39
CA HIS A 117 -32.45 -5.76 -4.30
C HIS A 117 -31.10 -5.75 -3.56
N SER A 118 -30.52 -4.57 -3.35
CA SER A 118 -29.22 -4.38 -2.68
C SER A 118 -29.38 -3.76 -1.29
N LEU A 119 -30.59 -3.70 -0.75
CA LEU A 119 -30.88 -3.02 0.53
C LEU A 119 -30.01 -3.55 1.68
N GLU A 120 -29.87 -4.87 1.81
CA GLU A 120 -29.09 -5.50 2.88
C GLU A 120 -27.59 -5.13 2.81
N GLU A 121 -27.01 -5.17 1.61
CA GLU A 121 -25.61 -4.80 1.37
C GLU A 121 -25.37 -3.29 1.57
N THR A 122 -26.33 -2.47 1.12
CA THR A 122 -26.30 -1.02 1.33
C THR A 122 -26.32 -0.67 2.82
N LEU A 123 -27.20 -1.32 3.61
CA LEU A 123 -27.23 -1.14 5.06
C LEU A 123 -25.92 -1.58 5.72
N SER A 124 -25.40 -2.75 5.36
CA SER A 124 -24.11 -3.25 5.86
C SER A 124 -22.96 -2.28 5.56
N THR A 125 -22.91 -1.73 4.35
CA THR A 125 -21.90 -0.75 3.92
C THR A 125 -22.02 0.55 4.72
N LEU A 126 -23.25 1.05 4.92
CA LEU A 126 -23.50 2.27 5.70
C LEU A 126 -23.16 2.09 7.18
N ASP A 127 -23.47 0.94 7.78
CA ASP A 127 -23.10 0.61 9.16
C ASP A 127 -21.58 0.57 9.34
N TYR A 128 -20.86 -0.02 8.39
CA TYR A 128 -19.41 0.02 8.38
C TYR A 128 -18.89 1.46 8.30
N ALA A 129 -19.39 2.26 7.36
CA ALA A 129 -18.99 3.65 7.20
C ALA A 129 -19.26 4.48 8.47
N TYR A 130 -20.41 4.25 9.13
CA TYR A 130 -20.77 4.90 10.38
C TYR A 130 -19.82 4.53 11.52
N ARG A 131 -19.42 3.26 11.63
CA ARG A 131 -18.41 2.82 12.60
C ARG A 131 -17.04 3.42 12.28
N ALA A 132 -16.64 3.36 11.01
CA ALA A 132 -15.33 3.83 10.56
C ALA A 132 -15.16 5.35 10.75
N LYS A 133 -16.24 6.13 10.65
CA LYS A 133 -16.27 7.57 10.98
C LYS A 133 -15.73 7.88 12.38
N ASN A 134 -15.87 6.95 13.33
CA ASN A 134 -15.41 7.15 14.71
C ASN A 134 -13.96 6.71 14.95
N ILE A 135 -13.28 6.16 13.93
CA ILE A 135 -11.87 5.82 14.01
C ILE A 135 -11.05 7.11 14.09
N LYS A 136 -10.20 7.20 15.12
CA LYS A 136 -9.34 8.37 15.35
C LYS A 136 -7.92 8.06 14.90
N ASN A 137 -7.52 8.64 13.77
CA ASN A 137 -6.13 8.65 13.36
C ASN A 137 -5.38 9.81 14.06
N LYS A 138 -4.06 9.69 14.16
CA LYS A 138 -3.15 10.74 14.63
C LYS A 138 -2.14 11.06 13.52
N PRO A 139 -2.54 11.82 12.49
CA PRO A 139 -1.67 12.07 11.35
C PRO A 139 -0.39 12.78 11.78
N GLU A 140 0.76 12.20 11.45
CA GLU A 140 2.07 12.78 11.74
C GLU A 140 2.71 13.30 10.43
N ALA A 141 3.39 14.45 10.50
CA ALA A 141 4.16 14.91 9.37
C ALA A 141 5.38 14.01 9.17
N ASN A 142 5.59 13.54 7.94
CA ASN A 142 6.77 12.73 7.62
C ASN A 142 8.05 13.53 7.90
N GLN A 143 8.99 12.90 8.62
CA GLN A 143 10.26 13.50 8.96
C GLN A 143 11.04 13.89 7.70
N LYS A 144 11.65 15.07 7.73
CA LYS A 144 12.60 15.51 6.71
C LYS A 144 13.93 14.82 6.97
N LEU A 145 14.51 14.23 5.95
CA LEU A 145 15.80 13.55 6.02
C LEU A 145 16.82 14.31 5.19
N THR A 146 18.04 14.46 5.68
CA THR A 146 19.15 14.92 4.84
C THR A 146 19.52 13.83 3.85
N LYS A 147 20.10 14.22 2.71
CA LYS A 147 20.61 13.27 1.70
C LYS A 147 21.56 12.23 2.30
N ALA A 148 22.43 12.64 3.22
CA ALA A 148 23.36 11.75 3.92
C ALA A 148 22.64 10.68 4.76
N VAL A 149 21.59 11.07 5.51
CA VAL A 149 20.80 10.14 6.31
C VAL A 149 20.00 9.18 5.42
N LEU A 150 19.44 9.69 4.31
CA LEU A 150 18.71 8.85 3.36
C LEU A 150 19.62 7.82 2.67
N LEU A 151 20.82 8.24 2.23
CA LEU A 151 21.81 7.32 1.65
C LEU A 151 22.23 6.24 2.65
N LYS A 152 22.49 6.61 3.90
CA LYS A 152 22.81 5.65 4.96
C LYS A 152 21.66 4.66 5.19
N TYR A 153 20.41 5.14 5.16
CA TYR A 153 19.23 4.30 5.27
C TYR A 153 19.12 3.30 4.11
N LEU A 154 19.22 3.78 2.86
CA LEU A 154 19.16 2.92 1.66
C LEU A 154 20.29 1.87 1.66
N TYR A 155 21.49 2.26 2.07
CA TYR A 155 22.62 1.34 2.16
C TYR A 155 22.38 0.23 3.20
N LEU A 156 21.82 0.58 4.36
CA LEU A 156 21.45 -0.41 5.38
C LEU A 156 20.33 -1.36 4.90
N GLU A 157 19.38 -0.84 4.13
CA GLU A 157 18.30 -1.64 3.51
C GLU A 157 18.87 -2.63 2.48
N LEU A 158 19.82 -2.19 1.65
CA LEU A 158 20.55 -3.05 0.71
C LEU A 158 21.28 -4.18 1.43
N GLU A 159 21.99 -3.87 2.52
CA GLU A 159 22.71 -4.88 3.31
C GLU A 159 21.77 -5.88 3.98
N ARG A 160 20.63 -5.43 4.50
CA ARG A 160 19.59 -6.32 5.04
C ARG A 160 19.03 -7.25 3.97
N THR A 161 18.73 -6.71 2.80
CA THR A 161 18.20 -7.47 1.66
C THR A 161 19.22 -8.51 1.19
N LYS A 162 20.49 -8.12 1.06
CA LYS A 162 21.60 -9.00 0.67
C LYS A 162 21.82 -10.14 1.67
N LYS A 163 21.77 -9.86 2.98
CA LYS A 163 21.81 -10.90 4.02
C LYS A 163 20.63 -11.85 3.92
N GLY A 164 19.42 -11.34 3.72
CA GLY A 164 18.22 -12.16 3.54
C GLY A 164 18.33 -13.11 2.34
N LEU A 165 18.86 -12.63 1.22
CA LEU A 165 19.11 -13.43 0.03
C LEU A 165 20.15 -14.53 0.29
N HIS A 166 21.24 -14.19 0.98
CA HIS A 166 22.26 -15.17 1.35
C HIS A 166 21.69 -16.27 2.25
N THR A 167 20.88 -15.95 3.26
CA THR A 167 20.23 -16.94 4.14
C THR A 167 19.30 -17.86 3.37
N LEU A 168 18.52 -17.32 2.41
CA LEU A 168 17.64 -18.10 1.53
C LEU A 168 18.43 -19.04 0.63
N LEU A 169 19.50 -18.54 0.00
CA LEU A 169 20.38 -19.36 -0.82
C LEU A 169 21.00 -20.49 0.00
N SER A 170 21.53 -20.20 1.19
CA SER A 170 22.09 -21.23 2.08
C SER A 170 21.05 -22.30 2.46
N HIS A 171 19.79 -21.91 2.70
CA HIS A 171 18.72 -22.88 2.97
C HIS A 171 18.40 -23.77 1.77
N VAL A 172 18.31 -23.20 0.56
CA VAL A 172 18.04 -23.95 -0.67
C VAL A 172 19.18 -24.93 -0.95
N TYR A 173 20.43 -24.49 -0.82
CA TYR A 173 21.60 -25.35 -0.99
C TYR A 173 21.61 -26.52 0.01
N HIS A 174 21.19 -26.29 1.26
CA HIS A 174 21.15 -27.34 2.29
C HIS A 174 19.99 -28.32 2.10
N GLN A 175 18.89 -27.93 1.47
CA GLN A 175 17.78 -28.83 1.13
C GLN A 175 18.04 -29.67 -0.13
N MET A 176 19.01 -29.27 -0.96
CA MET A 176 19.40 -29.99 -2.18
C MET A 176 20.57 -30.97 -1.97
N SER A 177 21.17 -30.99 -0.78
CA SER A 177 22.24 -31.89 -0.34
C SER A 177 21.71 -32.96 0.62
#